data_AF-I2HA82-F1
#
_entry.id   AF-I2HA82-F1
#
_cell.length_a   1.000
_cell.length_b   1.000
_cell.length_c   1.000
_cell.angle_alpha   90.00
_cell.angle_beta   90.00
_cell.angle_gamma   90.00
#
_symmetry.space_group_name_H-M   'P 1'
#
loop_
_entity.id
_entity.type
_entity.pdbx_description
1 polymer ?
#
loop_
_entity_poly.entity_id
_entity_poly.type
_entity_poly.pdbx_seq_one_letter_code
_entity_poly.pdbx_strand_id
1 'polypeptide(L)'
;MASVDYCASEMKNRNLKLWVFPEGTRNREGGFIPFKKGAFNIAVRAQIPIIPVVFSDYRDFYSKPGRYFKNDGEVVIRVLDAIPTKGLTLDDVSELSDMCRDVMLAAYKEVTLEAQQRNATRRGETKDGKKSE
;
A
#
# COMPACT_ATOMS: atom_id res chain seq x y z
N MET A 1 -5.39 15.03 22.60
CA MET A 1 -5.04 13.82 21.80
C MET A 1 -5.90 12.62 22.22
N ALA A 2 -7.20 12.80 22.49
CA ALA A 2 -8.06 11.75 23.07
C ALA A 2 -8.56 10.70 22.05
N SER A 3 -8.61 11.05 20.77
CA SER A 3 -9.18 10.19 19.72
C SER A 3 -8.31 8.98 19.36
N VAL A 4 -6.99 9.13 19.41
CA VAL A 4 -6.05 8.04 19.08
C VAL A 4 -6.05 6.98 20.17
N ASP A 5 -6.04 7.41 21.44
CA ASP A 5 -6.09 6.49 22.59
C ASP A 5 -7.42 5.75 22.65
N TYR A 6 -8.53 6.48 22.42
CA TYR A 6 -9.86 5.89 22.30
C TYR A 6 -9.94 4.86 21.16
N CYS A 7 -9.38 5.18 19.99
CA CYS A 7 -9.35 4.24 18.87
C CYS A 7 -8.57 2.96 19.24
N ALA A 8 -7.39 3.11 19.84
CA ALA A 8 -6.57 1.98 20.27
C ALA A 8 -7.25 1.10 21.34
N SER A 9 -8.02 1.70 22.28
CA SER A 9 -8.79 0.94 23.25
C SER A 9 -9.96 0.18 22.60
N GLU A 10 -10.72 0.84 21.73
CA GLU A 10 -11.87 0.22 21.04
C GLU A 10 -11.44 -0.91 20.12
N MET A 11 -10.30 -0.78 19.44
CA MET A 11 -9.73 -1.86 18.63
C MET A 11 -9.53 -3.15 19.43
N LYS A 12 -9.01 -3.04 20.66
CA LYS A 12 -8.80 -4.18 21.55
C LYS A 12 -10.10 -4.70 22.14
N ASN A 13 -10.91 -3.81 22.71
CA ASN A 13 -12.12 -4.18 23.45
C ASN A 13 -13.18 -4.83 22.56
N ARG A 14 -13.26 -4.40 21.31
CA ARG A 14 -14.32 -4.83 20.36
C ARG A 14 -13.79 -5.65 19.20
N ASN A 15 -12.51 -6.03 19.23
CA ASN A 15 -11.84 -6.78 18.17
C ASN A 15 -12.04 -6.13 16.77
N LEU A 16 -11.87 -4.80 16.72
CA LEU A 16 -12.05 -4.03 15.47
C LEU A 16 -10.78 -4.09 14.63
N LYS A 17 -10.98 -4.23 13.32
CA LYS A 17 -9.90 -4.19 12.31
C LYS A 17 -9.92 -2.83 11.66
N LEU A 18 -8.78 -2.16 11.64
CA LEU A 18 -8.65 -0.82 11.07
C LEU A 18 -7.97 -0.89 9.71
N TRP A 19 -8.60 -0.30 8.69
CA TRP A 19 -8.00 -0.11 7.37
C TRP A 19 -7.65 1.37 7.18
N VAL A 20 -6.38 1.67 6.91
CA VAL A 20 -5.90 3.04 6.71
C VAL A 20 -5.08 3.13 5.43
N PHE A 21 -5.26 4.23 4.69
CA PHE A 21 -4.31 4.67 3.66
C PHE A 21 -3.37 5.69 4.29
N PRO A 22 -2.13 5.31 4.67
CA PRO A 22 -1.27 6.16 5.50
C PRO A 22 -0.81 7.44 4.78
N GLU A 23 -0.82 7.46 3.45
CA GLU A 23 -0.59 8.66 2.63
C GLU A 23 -1.68 9.74 2.83
N GLY A 24 -2.91 9.33 3.13
CA GLY A 24 -4.07 10.20 3.29
C GLY A 24 -4.61 10.83 2.00
N THR A 25 -3.97 10.59 0.85
CA THR A 25 -4.47 10.95 -0.47
C THR A 25 -3.84 10.05 -1.54
N ARG A 26 -4.46 9.98 -2.72
CA ARG A 26 -3.92 9.22 -3.86
C ARG A 26 -2.81 10.03 -4.56
N ASN A 27 -1.61 9.47 -4.68
CA ASN A 27 -0.48 10.07 -5.40
C ASN A 27 -0.77 10.25 -6.92
N ARG A 28 -0.14 11.24 -7.56
CA ARG A 28 -0.24 11.55 -8.99
C ARG A 28 0.98 11.06 -9.79
N GLU A 29 2.15 11.03 -9.16
CA GLU A 29 3.43 10.84 -9.86
C GLU A 29 3.98 9.41 -9.78
N GLY A 30 3.33 8.54 -9.00
CA GLY A 30 3.68 7.13 -8.87
C GLY A 30 4.48 6.85 -7.61
N GLY A 31 4.41 5.61 -7.13
CA GLY A 31 4.92 5.25 -5.81
C GLY A 31 4.15 5.93 -4.67
N PHE A 32 4.79 6.04 -3.52
CA PHE A 32 4.15 6.50 -2.28
C PHE A 32 4.66 7.87 -1.82
N ILE A 33 3.73 8.73 -1.42
CA ILE A 33 4.07 9.96 -0.67
C ILE A 33 4.45 9.63 0.78
N PRO A 34 4.99 10.57 1.57
CA PRO A 34 5.28 10.33 2.98
C PRO A 34 4.04 9.89 3.76
N PHE A 35 4.23 8.91 4.64
CA PHE A 35 3.16 8.35 5.45
C PHE A 35 2.87 9.23 6.66
N LYS A 36 1.59 9.40 6.97
CA LYS A 36 1.12 10.04 8.20
C LYS A 36 1.26 9.07 9.36
N LYS A 37 1.84 9.54 10.46
CA LYS A 37 2.14 8.72 11.66
C LYS A 37 0.94 8.29 12.49
N GLY A 38 -0.28 8.76 12.18
CA GLY A 38 -1.47 8.50 12.99
C GLY A 38 -1.84 7.01 13.08
N ALA A 39 -1.80 6.29 11.96
CA ALA A 39 -2.09 4.86 11.94
C ALA A 39 -1.06 4.05 12.75
N PHE A 40 0.22 4.41 12.61
CA PHE A 40 1.34 3.78 13.32
C PHE A 40 1.27 4.03 14.83
N ASN A 41 0.88 5.24 15.25
CA ASN A 41 0.59 5.52 16.66
C ASN A 41 -0.51 4.59 17.22
N ILE A 42 -1.60 4.40 16.48
CA ILE A 42 -2.69 3.51 16.91
C ILE A 42 -2.17 2.08 17.05
N ALA A 43 -1.44 1.58 16.04
CA ALA A 43 -0.90 0.23 16.03
C ALA A 43 0.05 -0.03 17.21
N VAL A 44 0.97 0.91 17.49
CA VAL A 44 1.88 0.83 18.65
C VAL A 44 1.12 0.90 19.97
N ARG A 45 0.17 1.83 20.15
CA ARG A 45 -0.60 1.92 21.42
C ARG A 45 -1.50 0.70 21.64
N ALA A 46 -2.04 0.15 20.58
CA ALA A 46 -2.83 -1.07 20.63
C ALA A 46 -1.95 -2.32 20.77
N GLN A 47 -0.65 -2.24 20.44
CA GLN A 47 0.28 -3.38 20.33
C GLN A 47 -0.26 -4.46 19.37
N ILE A 48 -0.86 -4.01 18.25
CA ILE A 48 -1.44 -4.84 17.19
C ILE A 48 -0.56 -4.74 15.94
N PRO A 49 -0.25 -5.86 15.26
CA PRO A 49 0.60 -5.85 14.07
C PRO A 49 -0.05 -5.09 12.90
N ILE A 50 0.80 -4.54 12.04
CA ILE A 50 0.39 -3.87 10.80
C ILE A 50 0.50 -4.86 9.65
N ILE A 51 -0.53 -4.98 8.82
CA ILE A 51 -0.50 -5.78 7.59
C ILE A 51 -0.39 -4.84 6.39
N PRO A 52 0.77 -4.76 5.71
CA PRO A 52 0.90 -3.93 4.53
C PRO A 52 0.18 -4.57 3.33
N VAL A 53 -0.68 -3.79 2.67
CA VAL A 53 -1.38 -4.21 1.45
C VAL A 53 -1.02 -3.25 0.33
N VAL A 54 -0.43 -3.79 -0.73
CA VAL A 54 0.15 -3.02 -1.83
C VAL A 54 -0.64 -3.27 -3.11
N PHE A 55 -0.99 -2.19 -3.79
CA PHE A 55 -1.68 -2.19 -5.07
C PHE A 55 -0.68 -1.81 -6.15
N SER A 56 -0.73 -2.48 -7.31
CA SER A 56 0.00 -2.06 -8.49
C SER A 56 -0.45 -0.68 -8.96
N ASP A 57 0.40 -0.02 -9.73
CA ASP A 57 -0.02 1.16 -10.47
C ASP A 57 -1.20 0.84 -11.39
N TYR A 58 -2.16 1.77 -11.45
CA TYR A 58 -3.36 1.68 -12.29
C TYR A 58 -3.57 2.97 -13.10
N ARG A 59 -2.58 3.88 -13.12
CA ARG A 59 -2.62 5.13 -13.89
C ARG A 59 -2.66 4.91 -15.41
N ASP A 60 -2.26 3.73 -15.88
CA ASP A 60 -2.27 3.41 -17.32
C ASP A 60 -3.71 3.40 -17.88
N PHE A 61 -4.69 3.00 -17.07
CA PHE A 61 -6.07 2.81 -17.51
C PHE A 61 -7.10 3.62 -16.72
N TYR A 62 -6.79 4.14 -15.52
CA TYR A 62 -7.69 5.02 -14.78
C TYR A 62 -7.30 6.50 -14.90
N SER A 63 -8.25 7.33 -15.37
CA SER A 63 -8.13 8.78 -15.36
C SER A 63 -8.64 9.37 -14.04
N LYS A 64 -7.75 9.85 -13.18
CA LYS A 64 -8.16 10.53 -11.94
C LYS A 64 -8.87 11.88 -12.16
N PRO A 65 -8.40 12.80 -13.05
CA PRO A 65 -9.11 14.05 -13.32
C PRO A 65 -10.48 13.81 -13.95
N GLY A 66 -10.56 12.85 -14.88
CA GLY A 66 -11.80 12.49 -15.56
C GLY A 66 -12.73 11.62 -14.70
N ARG A 67 -12.20 10.92 -13.68
CA ARG A 67 -12.93 9.94 -12.85
C ARG A 67 -13.57 8.81 -13.67
N TYR A 68 -12.87 8.31 -14.69
CA TYR A 68 -13.31 7.18 -15.51
C TYR A 68 -12.14 6.28 -15.90
N PHE A 69 -12.45 5.05 -16.29
CA PHE A 69 -11.49 4.10 -16.86
C PHE A 69 -11.43 4.31 -18.37
N LYS A 70 -10.25 4.62 -18.89
CA LYS A 70 -10.00 4.89 -20.32
C LYS A 70 -10.11 3.60 -21.14
N ASN A 71 -9.69 2.50 -20.54
CA ASN A 71 -9.61 1.18 -21.14
C ASN A 71 -9.66 0.14 -20.01
N ASP A 72 -9.84 -1.12 -20.36
CA ASP A 72 -9.70 -2.23 -19.43
C ASP A 72 -8.27 -2.32 -18.89
N GLY A 73 -8.14 -2.76 -17.64
CA GLY A 73 -6.87 -3.03 -17.01
C GLY A 73 -7.02 -3.87 -15.75
N GLU A 74 -5.94 -4.56 -15.40
CA GLU A 74 -5.83 -5.36 -14.20
C GLU A 74 -5.02 -4.62 -13.13
N VAL A 75 -5.40 -4.83 -11.87
CA VAL A 75 -4.64 -4.41 -10.70
C VAL A 75 -4.16 -5.66 -9.98
N VAL A 76 -2.86 -5.73 -9.73
CA VAL A 76 -2.26 -6.77 -8.89
C VAL A 76 -2.21 -6.25 -7.46
N ILE A 77 -2.74 -7.03 -6.52
CA ILE A 77 -2.72 -6.71 -5.10
C ILE A 77 -1.84 -7.74 -4.40
N ARG A 78 -0.92 -7.28 -3.56
CA ARG A 78 -0.07 -8.13 -2.73
C ARG A 78 -0.21 -7.77 -1.27
N VAL A 79 -0.52 -8.77 -0.46
CA VAL A 79 -0.51 -8.69 1.01
C VAL A 79 0.87 -9.14 1.47
N LEU A 80 1.53 -8.31 2.29
CA LEU A 80 2.86 -8.59 2.83
C LEU A 80 2.77 -9.15 4.25
N ASP A 81 3.91 -9.65 4.73
CA ASP A 81 4.03 -10.16 6.08
C ASP A 81 3.69 -9.11 7.13
N ALA A 82 3.16 -9.60 8.26
CA ALA A 82 2.79 -8.76 9.38
C ALA A 82 4.02 -8.09 9.98
N ILE A 83 3.96 -6.77 10.14
CA ILE A 83 4.97 -6.00 10.87
C ILE A 83 4.56 -5.99 12.35
N PRO A 84 5.33 -6.64 13.24
CA PRO A 84 5.00 -6.68 14.67
C PRO A 84 5.20 -5.31 15.31
N THR A 85 4.31 -4.96 16.24
CA THR A 85 4.41 -3.72 17.04
C THR A 85 4.59 -4.01 18.53
N LYS A 86 4.63 -5.29 18.91
CA LYS A 86 4.78 -5.73 20.29
C LYS A 86 6.14 -5.31 20.84
N GLY A 87 6.14 -4.59 21.96
CA GLY A 87 7.35 -4.05 22.60
C GLY A 87 7.80 -2.70 22.05
N LEU A 88 7.21 -2.21 20.96
CA LEU A 88 7.50 -0.88 20.44
C LEU A 88 6.86 0.21 21.30
N THR A 89 7.51 1.36 21.33
CA THR A 89 7.11 2.57 22.03
C THR A 89 6.77 3.68 21.03
N LEU A 90 6.28 4.82 21.53
CA LEU A 90 5.93 5.96 20.66
C LEU A 90 7.14 6.57 19.96
N ASP A 91 8.35 6.38 20.50
CA ASP A 91 9.59 6.88 19.92
C ASP A 91 9.95 6.11 18.64
N ASP A 92 9.57 4.82 18.57
CA ASP A 92 9.81 3.93 17.43
C ASP A 92 8.86 4.20 16.25
N VAL A 93 7.81 5.03 16.44
CA VAL A 93 6.75 5.24 15.44
C VAL A 93 7.30 5.81 14.13
N SER A 94 8.31 6.68 14.19
CA SER A 94 8.89 7.26 12.97
C SER A 94 9.57 6.19 12.14
N GLU A 95 10.44 5.41 12.76
CA GLU A 95 11.18 4.32 12.10
C GLU A 95 10.22 3.24 11.59
N LEU A 96 9.22 2.86 12.38
CA LEU A 96 8.17 1.91 11.97
C LEU A 96 7.43 2.38 10.71
N SER A 97 7.11 3.68 10.64
CA SER A 97 6.43 4.28 9.49
C SER A 97 7.30 4.23 8.24
N ASP A 98 8.58 4.58 8.38
CA ASP A 98 9.52 4.64 7.26
C ASP A 98 9.85 3.23 6.74
N MET A 99 10.12 2.28 7.64
CA MET A 99 10.34 0.88 7.29
C MET A 99 9.13 0.26 6.59
N CYS A 100 7.91 0.49 7.10
CA CYS A 100 6.68 0.02 6.45
C CYS A 100 6.55 0.59 5.04
N ARG A 101 6.83 1.89 4.86
CA ARG A 101 6.80 2.55 3.56
C ARG A 101 7.81 1.94 2.60
N ASP A 102 9.02 1.66 3.04
CA ASP A 102 10.09 1.12 2.19
C ASP A 102 9.79 -0.31 1.75
N VAL A 103 9.32 -1.16 2.67
CA VAL A 103 8.85 -2.52 2.36
C VAL A 103 7.70 -2.48 1.36
N MET A 104 6.71 -1.61 1.57
CA MET A 104 5.62 -1.43 0.62
C MET A 104 6.13 -0.93 -0.74
N LEU A 105 7.07 0.01 -0.77
CA LEU A 105 7.59 0.59 -2.01
C LEU A 105 8.37 -0.43 -2.85
N ALA A 106 9.12 -1.33 -2.20
CA ALA A 106 9.77 -2.45 -2.87
C ALA A 106 8.73 -3.36 -3.55
N ALA A 107 7.73 -3.79 -2.79
CA ALA A 107 6.64 -4.61 -3.34
C ALA A 107 5.86 -3.89 -4.45
N TYR A 108 5.64 -2.57 -4.32
CA TYR A 108 4.93 -1.75 -5.31
C TYR A 108 5.61 -1.81 -6.68
N LYS A 109 6.94 -1.75 -6.72
CA LYS A 109 7.70 -1.85 -7.97
C LYS A 109 7.48 -3.21 -8.64
N GLU A 110 7.52 -4.29 -7.85
CA GLU A 110 7.32 -5.65 -8.34
C GLU A 110 5.90 -5.87 -8.88
N VAL A 111 4.87 -5.54 -8.09
CA VAL A 111 3.48 -5.74 -8.51
C VAL A 111 3.09 -4.83 -9.67
N THR A 112 3.71 -3.65 -9.79
CA THR A 112 3.49 -2.74 -10.92
C THR A 112 4.07 -3.33 -12.21
N LEU A 113 5.28 -3.89 -12.16
CA LEU A 113 5.85 -4.57 -13.32
C LEU A 113 5.00 -5.78 -13.73
N GLU A 114 4.56 -6.57 -12.76
CA GLU A 114 3.67 -7.71 -12.97
C GLU A 114 2.35 -7.29 -13.64
N ALA A 115 1.71 -6.24 -13.15
CA ALA A 115 0.46 -5.72 -13.72
C ALA A 115 0.66 -5.19 -15.15
N GLN A 116 1.76 -4.48 -15.42
CA GLN A 116 2.09 -4.00 -16.76
C GLN A 116 2.27 -5.15 -17.76
N GLN A 117 2.95 -6.23 -17.35
CA GLN A 117 3.12 -7.43 -18.19
C GLN A 117 1.78 -8.12 -18.49
N ARG A 118 0.90 -8.24 -17.48
CA ARG A 118 -0.45 -8.79 -17.67
C ARG A 118 -1.29 -7.92 -18.61
N ASN A 119 -1.29 -6.61 -18.39
CA ASN A 119 -2.01 -5.65 -19.25
C ASN A 119 -1.49 -5.65 -20.69
N ALA A 120 -0.17 -5.69 -20.91
CA ALA A 120 0.43 -5.75 -22.25
C ALA A 120 0.08 -7.06 -22.98
N THR A 121 0.13 -8.20 -22.28
CA THR A 121 -0.26 -9.51 -22.82
C THR A 121 -1.73 -9.50 -23.23
N ARG A 122 -2.61 -8.93 -22.38
CA ARG A 122 -4.05 -8.82 -22.66
C ARG A 122 -4.36 -7.94 -23.88
N ARG A 123 -3.52 -6.93 -24.14
CA ARG A 123 -3.63 -6.03 -25.31
C ARG A 123 -3.03 -6.62 -26.59
N GLY A 124 -2.35 -7.77 -26.51
CA GLY A 124 -1.65 -8.38 -27.65
C GLY A 124 -0.34 -7.68 -28.02
N GLU A 125 0.26 -6.93 -27.08
CA GLU A 125 1.47 -6.12 -27.29
C GLU A 125 2.77 -6.89 -26.98
N THR A 126 2.73 -8.21 -26.85
CA THR A 126 3.92 -9.03 -26.58
C THR A 126 4.92 -8.87 -27.74
N LYS A 127 6.07 -8.25 -27.45
CA LYS A 127 7.18 -8.11 -28.39
C LYS A 127 7.59 -9.49 -28.92
N ASP A 128 7.34 -9.73 -30.19
CA ASP A 128 8.17 -10.61 -31.00
C ASP A 128 9.63 -10.17 -30.84
N GLY A 129 10.50 -11.12 -30.48
CA GLY A 129 11.93 -10.82 -30.40
C GLY A 129 12.82 -11.87 -29.75
N LYS A 130 12.94 -13.05 -30.37
CA LYS A 130 14.23 -13.57 -30.91
C LYS A 130 14.12 -15.06 -31.29
N LYS A 131 14.04 -15.32 -32.59
CA LYS A 131 14.87 -16.30 -33.30
C LYS A 131 15.04 -15.80 -34.74
N SER A 132 16.10 -15.06 -34.96
CA SER A 132 16.73 -14.96 -36.28
C SER A 132 18.17 -15.44 -36.10
N GLU A 133 18.52 -16.35 -37.00
CA GLU A 133 19.74 -17.15 -37.14
C GLU A 133 21.07 -16.41 -36.95
#